data_AF-A0A956Z2V1-F1
#
_entry.id   AF-A0A956Z2V1-F1
#
_cell.length_a   1.000
_cell.length_b   1.000
_cell.length_c   1.000
_cell.angle_alpha   90.00
_cell.angle_beta   90.00
_cell.angle_gamma   90.00
#
_symmetry.space_group_name_H-M   'P 1'
#
loop_
_entity.id
_entity.type
_entity.pdbx_description
1 polymer ?
#
loop_
_entity_poly.entity_id
_entity_poly.type
_entity_poly.pdbx_seq_one_letter_code
_entity_poly.pdbx_strand_id
1 'polypeptide(L)' 'IIPQPNVAILSVGAITKRPWVIEGPGGDAIGVRHIMMTSLSFDHRLVDGAQAAKFQVRLKQLLEGFDVSSL' A
#
# COMPACT_ATOMS: atom_id res chain seq x y z
N ILE A 1 -15.20 -5.13 7.88
CA ILE A 1 -16.58 -4.58 7.88
C ILE A 1 -16.44 -3.08 8.06
N ILE A 2 -17.10 -2.29 7.23
CA ILE A 2 -17.06 -0.83 7.33
C ILE A 2 -18.14 -0.42 8.35
N PRO A 3 -17.80 0.28 9.44
CA PRO A 3 -18.82 0.77 10.37
C PRO A 3 -19.66 1.84 9.68
N GLN A 4 -20.98 1.76 9.82
CA GLN A 4 -21.87 2.80 9.30
C GLN A 4 -21.73 4.06 10.17
N PRO A 5 -21.71 5.28 9.57
CA PRO A 5 -22.03 5.62 8.18
C PRO A 5 -20.80 5.72 7.23
N ASN A 6 -19.65 5.15 7.57
CA ASN A 6 -18.44 5.26 6.74
C ASN A 6 -18.56 4.47 5.42
N VAL A 7 -17.77 4.86 4.42
CA VAL A 7 -17.83 4.31 3.05
C VAL A 7 -16.59 3.52 2.65
N ALA A 8 -15.53 3.54 3.48
CA ALA A 8 -14.32 2.77 3.28
C ALA A 8 -13.62 2.47 4.61
N ILE A 9 -12.83 1.40 4.65
CA ILE A 9 -11.95 1.04 5.75
C ILE A 9 -10.62 0.53 5.20
N LEU A 10 -9.52 1.02 5.76
CA LEU A 10 -8.16 0.59 5.43
C LEU A 10 -7.63 -0.29 6.56
N SER A 11 -7.26 -1.53 6.23
CA SER A 11 -6.55 -2.43 7.12
C SER A 11 -5.06 -2.39 6.82
N VAL A 12 -4.25 -2.26 7.86
CA VAL A 12 -2.79 -2.24 7.79
C VAL A 12 -2.25 -3.49 8.48
N GLY A 13 -1.56 -4.33 7.72
CA GLY A 13 -0.92 -5.54 8.24
C GLY A 13 0.41 -5.24 8.92
N ALA A 14 0.90 -6.20 9.71
CA ALA A 14 2.22 -6.10 10.31
C ALA A 14 3.33 -6.02 9.24
N ILE A 15 4.38 -5.26 9.56
CA ILE A 15 5.58 -5.17 8.73
C ILE A 15 6.40 -6.44 8.92
N THR A 16 6.64 -7.18 7.83
CA THR A 16 7.37 -8.46 7.87
C THR A 16 8.49 -8.47 6.84
N LYS A 17 9.58 -9.19 7.13
CA LYS A 17 10.69 -9.37 6.17
C LYS A 17 10.30 -10.40 5.12
N ARG A 18 10.41 -10.04 3.83
CA ARG A 18 10.07 -10.90 2.69
C ARG A 18 11.11 -10.79 1.57
N PRO A 19 11.37 -11.85 0.80
CA PRO A 19 12.20 -11.77 -0.40
C PRO A 19 11.48 -10.93 -1.47
N TRP A 20 12.23 -10.07 -2.16
CA TRP A 20 11.72 -9.23 -3.25
C TRP A 20 12.80 -9.06 -4.32
N VAL A 21 12.37 -8.86 -5.57
CA VAL A 21 13.27 -8.58 -6.68
C VAL A 21 13.71 -7.13 -6.63
N ILE A 22 15.02 -6.91 -6.71
CA ILE A 22 15.67 -5.61 -6.79
C ILE A 22 16.25 -5.50 -8.20
N GLU A 23 15.62 -4.66 -9.00
CA GLU A 23 16.08 -4.32 -10.35
C GLU A 23 17.26 -3.34 -10.23
N GLY A 24 18.38 -3.67 -10.86
CA GLY A 24 19.57 -2.83 -10.89
C GLY A 24 20.23 -2.79 -12.27
N PRO A 25 21.22 -1.91 -12.48
CA PRO A 25 21.89 -1.76 -13.78
C PRO A 25 22.57 -3.03 -14.30
N GLY A 26 22.93 -3.95 -13.40
CA GLY A 26 23.56 -5.24 -13.71
C GLY A 26 22.58 -6.43 -13.81
N GLY A 27 21.27 -6.18 -13.78
CA GLY A 27 20.22 -7.19 -13.77
C GLY A 27 19.51 -7.34 -12.42
N ASP A 28 18.66 -8.36 -12.34
CA ASP A 28 17.77 -8.60 -11.20
C ASP A 28 18.47 -9.38 -10.09
N ALA A 29 18.32 -8.92 -8.84
CA ALA A 29 18.79 -9.62 -7.65
C ALA A 29 17.65 -9.85 -6.66
N ILE A 30 17.70 -10.92 -5.87
CA ILE A 30 16.75 -11.14 -4.77
C ILE A 30 17.33 -10.55 -3.48
N GLY A 31 16.59 -9.64 -2.85
CA GLY A 31 16.94 -9.07 -1.55
C GLY A 31 15.79 -9.16 -0.55
N VAL A 32 16.10 -9.06 0.74
CA VAL A 32 15.09 -9.04 1.80
C VAL A 32 14.61 -7.62 2.05
N ARG A 33 13.29 -7.39 1.98
CA ARG A 33 12.66 -6.09 2.26
C ARG A 33 11.66 -6.19 3.41
N HIS A 34 11.50 -5.09 4.14
CA HIS A 34 10.39 -4.91 5.07
C HIS A 34 9.14 -4.54 4.27
N ILE A 35 8.13 -5.39 4.30
CA ILE A 35 6.90 -5.24 3.52
C ILE A 35 5.70 -5.15 4.46
N MET A 36 4.83 -4.18 4.17
CA MET A 36 3.54 -3.97 4.82
C MET A 36 2.43 -4.25 3.81
N MET A 37 1.51 -5.15 4.15
CA MET A 37 0.33 -5.40 3.32
C MET A 37 -0.80 -4.47 3.75
N THR A 38 -1.39 -3.77 2.80
CA THR A 38 -2.59 -2.96 3.03
C THR A 38 -3.78 -3.58 2.32
N SER A 39 -4.98 -3.40 2.87
CA SER A 39 -6.22 -3.81 2.22
C SER A 39 -7.27 -2.73 2.41
N LEU A 40 -7.89 -2.30 1.32
CA LEU A 40 -8.96 -1.32 1.33
C LEU A 40 -10.28 -2.01 0.99
N SER A 41 -11.26 -1.94 1.90
CA SER A 41 -12.65 -2.26 1.58
C SER A 41 -13.44 -0.97 1.44
N PHE A 42 -14.35 -0.92 0.47
CA PHE A 42 -15.14 0.27 0.16
C PHE A 42 -16.53 -0.12 -0.36
N ASP A 43 -17.47 0.81 -0.29
CA ASP A 43 -18.81 0.65 -0.85
C ASP A 43 -18.82 0.94 -2.36
N HIS A 44 -19.02 -0.11 -3.17
CA HIS A 44 -19.04 -0.03 -4.63
C HIS A 44 -20.18 0.80 -5.22
N ARG A 45 -21.21 1.13 -4.44
CA ARG A 45 -22.30 2.01 -4.89
C ARG A 45 -21.85 3.47 -4.96
N LEU A 46 -20.80 3.83 -4.23
CA LEU A 46 -20.27 5.19 -4.13
C LEU A 46 -18.87 5.33 -4.72
N VAL A 47 -18.05 4.29 -4.65
CA VAL A 47 -16.65 4.31 -5.10
C VAL A 47 -16.43 3.22 -6.14
N ASP A 48 -15.86 3.60 -7.29
CA ASP A 48 -15.49 2.63 -8.31
C ASP A 48 -14.11 1.99 -8.03
N GLY A 49 -13.86 0.84 -8.65
CA GLY A 49 -12.60 0.10 -8.45
C GLY A 49 -11.36 0.87 -8.92
N ALA A 50 -11.49 1.72 -9.94
CA ALA A 50 -10.35 2.50 -10.46
C ALA A 50 -9.96 3.63 -9.49
N GLN A 51 -10.93 4.28 -8.86
CA GLN A 51 -10.72 5.27 -7.80
C GLN A 51 -10.07 4.64 -6.58
N ALA A 52 -10.57 3.48 -6.13
CA ALA A 52 -9.97 2.74 -5.02
C ALA A 52 -8.53 2.30 -5.32
N ALA A 53 -8.25 1.85 -6.55
CA ALA A 53 -6.90 1.51 -6.99
C ALA A 53 -5.97 2.74 -7.00
N LYS A 54 -6.44 3.87 -7.55
CA LYS A 54 -5.69 5.14 -7.54
C LYS A 54 -5.35 5.59 -6.12
N PHE A 55 -6.30 5.46 -5.19
CA PHE A 55 -6.06 5.76 -3.77
C PHE A 55 -4.93 4.89 -3.21
N GLN A 56 -4.97 3.57 -3.41
CA GLN A 56 -3.91 2.68 -2.92
C GLN A 56 -2.54 2.96 -3.54
N VAL A 57 -2.49 3.26 -4.85
CA VAL A 57 -1.24 3.66 -5.52
C VAL A 57 -0.69 4.95 -4.91
N ARG A 58 -1.55 5.95 -4.68
CA ARG A 58 -1.12 7.22 -4.07
C ARG A 58 -0.64 7.01 -2.63
N LEU A 59 -1.34 6.20 -1.84
CA LEU A 59 -0.94 5.85 -0.49
C LEU A 59 0.44 5.17 -0.47
N LYS A 60 0.65 4.19 -1.36
CA LYS A 60 1.95 3.52 -1.53
C LYS A 60 3.07 4.53 -1.80
N GLN A 61 2.88 5.42 -2.78
CA GLN A 61 3.88 6.44 -3.13
C GLN A 61 4.21 7.36 -1.96
N LEU A 62 3.20 7.79 -1.19
CA LEU A 62 3.39 8.65 -0.03
C LEU A 62 4.21 7.95 1.06
N LEU A 63 3.95 6.67 1.32
CA LEU A 63 4.67 5.91 2.35
C LEU A 63 6.09 5.53 1.91
N GLU A 64 6.28 5.14 0.66
CA GLU A 64 7.60 4.78 0.12
C GLU A 64 8.51 5.99 -0.08
N GLY A 65 7.93 7.17 -0.36
CA GLY A 65 8.65 8.44 -0.51
C GLY A 65 8.67 9.30 0.74
N PHE A 66 8.23 8.79 1.89
CA PHE A 66 8.17 9.57 3.13
C PHE A 66 9.58 9.89 3.64
N ASP A 67 9.88 11.19 3.78
CA ASP A 67 11.15 11.64 4.35
C ASP A 67 11.05 11.75 5.87
N VAL A 68 11.71 10.84 6.58
CA VAL A 68 11.70 10.81 8.05
C VAL A 68 12.43 12.01 8.66
N SER A 69 13.34 12.66 7.92
CA SER A 69 14.04 13.86 8.37
C SER A 69 13.15 15.11 8.40
N SER A 70 11.93 15.03 7.85
CA SER A 70 10.96 16.13 7.85
C SER A 70 10.05 16.18 9.09
N LEU A 71 10.23 15.26 10.04
CA LEU A 71 9.54 15.22 11.35
C LEU A 71 10.32 16.01 12.41
#